data_AF-A0A9E4PK25-F1
#
_entry.id   AF-A0A9E4PK25-F1
#
_cell.length_a   1.000
_cell.length_b   1.000
_cell.length_c   1.000
_cell.angle_alpha   90.00
_cell.angle_beta   90.00
_cell.angle_gamma   90.00
#
_symmetry.space_group_name_H-M   'P 1'
#
loop_
_entity.id
_entity.type
_entity.pdbx_description
1 polymer ?
#
loop_
_entity_poly.entity_id
_entity_poly.type
_entity_poly.pdbx_seq_one_letter_code
_entity_poly.pdbx_strand_id
1 'polypeptide(L)'
;FFYASIVGTSLDDWKVAGVGLASFDTKTLTAERAFDGELPWPVGLPQPIRTIAEGGYVYVLLGTAQKQWRTDTILARVPSDEIESLGAYEYWQPADGADAGHWVTGLWDPDRGAWQPALNQINALWSQPGLHNGVQVSYNDYLGRWLAVYSSGFMSSISFRSAAELTGPWDGPEARLIDCQTYHPPPNQGLLCYTGAQQDVYTKDGGRTIYVSYSNGESYKVYLHEIRFASPIIEWTDRAGRALYVPSGADTPTGFRQGGAAFYASDIPVAGFLPIHRWVERITGAVRYGAIAPGAGYRDLGIEFYAPVEQAAAEGANALYAPVYRWSKEGQTRYAALDLADFGWERHEAAFFAACPDSDSDALTDCEESFLKTDPLVADTDGDGLQDGYEQSMPGCDPLVYNDDRDGTSSMEEVLLGLNPCVWGAGARDVLSEVSGHSALGGRLRGV
;
A
#
# COMPACT_ATOMS: atom_id res chain seq x y z
N PHE A 1 4.91 -29.48 -8.37
CA PHE A 1 5.00 -28.62 -7.18
C PHE A 1 6.45 -28.47 -6.79
N PHE A 2 6.84 -27.30 -6.27
CA PHE A 2 8.18 -27.06 -5.74
C PHE A 2 8.23 -27.50 -4.28
N TYR A 3 9.36 -28.07 -3.84
CA TYR A 3 9.57 -28.47 -2.45
C TYR A 3 10.94 -28.01 -1.95
N ALA A 4 10.99 -27.51 -0.72
CA ALA A 4 12.24 -27.16 -0.06
C ALA A 4 12.80 -28.34 0.73
N SER A 5 14.10 -28.62 0.59
CA SER A 5 14.80 -29.55 1.46
C SER A 5 15.35 -28.79 2.67
N ILE A 6 14.89 -29.13 3.88
CA ILE A 6 15.38 -28.55 5.13
C ILE A 6 16.36 -29.51 5.78
N VAL A 7 17.54 -29.01 6.15
CA VAL A 7 18.58 -29.76 6.86
C VAL A 7 18.85 -29.13 8.22
N GLY A 8 19.14 -29.95 9.21
CA GLY A 8 19.39 -29.53 10.59
C GLY A 8 18.93 -30.60 11.59
N THR A 9 19.38 -30.48 12.83
CA THR A 9 19.07 -31.36 13.96
C THR A 9 18.44 -30.64 15.15
N SER A 10 18.41 -29.30 15.15
CA SER A 10 17.82 -28.46 16.21
C SER A 10 17.17 -27.19 15.63
N LEU A 11 16.34 -26.50 16.42
CA LEU A 11 15.69 -25.26 15.99
C LEU A 11 16.68 -24.14 15.58
N ASP A 12 17.91 -24.19 16.10
CA ASP A 12 18.93 -23.17 15.86
C ASP A 12 19.81 -23.48 14.62
N ASP A 13 19.70 -24.67 14.04
CA ASP A 13 20.54 -25.12 12.91
C ASP A 13 19.78 -25.46 11.63
N TRP A 14 18.45 -25.24 11.60
CA TRP A 14 17.61 -25.46 10.43
C TRP A 14 17.97 -24.50 9.30
N LYS A 15 18.22 -25.08 8.12
CA LYS A 15 18.55 -24.34 6.89
C LYS A 15 17.90 -25.00 5.70
N VAL A 16 17.45 -24.17 4.77
CA VAL A 16 17.08 -24.63 3.43
C VAL A 16 18.36 -25.04 2.71
N ALA A 17 18.49 -26.31 2.33
CA ALA A 17 19.59 -26.81 1.51
C ALA A 17 19.40 -26.47 0.03
N GLY A 18 18.15 -26.38 -0.41
CA GLY A 18 17.75 -26.04 -1.77
C GLY A 18 16.29 -26.37 -2.03
N VAL A 19 15.83 -26.01 -3.22
CA VAL A 19 14.47 -26.30 -3.71
C VAL A 19 14.55 -27.25 -4.90
N GLY A 20 13.68 -28.26 -4.89
CA GLY A 20 13.47 -29.22 -5.97
C GLY A 20 12.07 -29.11 -6.57
N LEU A 21 11.84 -29.90 -7.61
CA LEU A 21 10.56 -30.03 -8.31
C LEU A 21 10.07 -31.47 -8.23
N ALA A 22 8.77 -31.65 -8.02
CA ALA A 22 8.13 -32.96 -7.97
C ALA A 22 6.75 -32.93 -8.61
N SER A 23 6.31 -34.07 -9.14
CA SER A 23 4.94 -34.32 -9.56
C SER A 23 4.15 -34.98 -8.41
N PHE A 24 2.83 -34.76 -8.37
CA PHE A 24 1.94 -35.41 -7.41
C PHE A 24 0.77 -36.04 -8.16
N ASP A 25 0.65 -37.37 -8.06
CA ASP A 25 -0.51 -38.09 -8.59
C ASP A 25 -1.64 -38.02 -7.55
N THR A 26 -2.72 -37.33 -7.91
CA THR A 26 -3.88 -37.11 -7.03
C THR A 26 -4.78 -38.34 -6.86
N LYS A 27 -4.60 -39.39 -7.67
CA LYS A 27 -5.34 -40.66 -7.56
C LYS A 27 -4.63 -41.65 -6.66
N THR A 28 -3.31 -41.77 -6.79
CA THR A 28 -2.50 -42.69 -5.98
C THR A 28 -1.97 -42.02 -4.71
N LEU A 29 -2.03 -40.69 -4.63
CA LEU A 29 -1.46 -39.87 -3.55
C LEU A 29 0.05 -40.07 -3.40
N THR A 30 0.75 -40.25 -4.53
CA THR A 30 2.20 -40.42 -4.57
C THR A 30 2.89 -39.22 -5.19
N ALA A 31 4.04 -38.84 -4.64
CA ALA A 31 4.91 -37.82 -5.20
C ALA A 31 6.16 -38.45 -5.82
N GLU A 32 6.60 -37.92 -6.97
CA GLU A 32 7.83 -38.31 -7.64
C GLU A 32 8.68 -37.06 -7.89
N ARG A 33 9.98 -37.14 -7.59
CA ARG A 33 10.91 -36.02 -7.85
C ARG A 33 11.20 -35.96 -9.34
N ALA A 34 11.18 -34.76 -9.90
CA ALA A 34 11.59 -34.53 -11.29
C ALA A 34 13.10 -34.71 -11.50
N PHE A 35 13.88 -34.54 -10.42
CA PHE A 35 15.34 -34.66 -10.45
C PHE A 35 15.82 -35.62 -9.35
N ASP A 36 16.71 -36.55 -9.71
CA ASP A 36 17.19 -37.61 -8.83
C ASP A 36 18.15 -37.07 -7.74
N GLY A 37 17.59 -36.56 -6.66
CA GLY A 37 18.35 -36.08 -5.50
C GLY A 37 18.99 -34.70 -5.69
N GLU A 38 18.94 -34.14 -6.90
CA GLU A 38 19.38 -32.78 -7.20
C GLU A 38 18.36 -31.76 -6.73
N LEU A 39 18.86 -30.63 -6.23
CA LEU A 39 18.09 -29.44 -5.86
C LEU A 39 18.51 -28.34 -6.83
N PRO A 40 17.82 -28.15 -7.97
CA PRO A 40 18.25 -27.22 -9.00
C PRO A 40 18.41 -25.79 -8.50
N TRP A 41 17.67 -25.39 -7.46
CA TRP A 41 17.83 -24.11 -6.78
C TRP A 41 18.49 -24.31 -5.41
N PRO A 42 19.82 -24.53 -5.35
CA PRO A 42 20.54 -24.72 -4.09
C PRO A 42 20.49 -23.46 -3.21
N VAL A 43 20.82 -23.64 -1.94
CA VAL A 43 21.07 -22.50 -1.04
C VAL A 43 22.14 -21.57 -1.62
N GLY A 44 21.93 -20.26 -1.47
CA GLY A 44 22.82 -19.23 -2.05
C GLY A 44 22.28 -18.60 -3.33
N LEU A 45 21.32 -19.24 -3.99
CA LEU A 45 20.63 -18.70 -5.16
C LEU A 45 19.19 -18.27 -4.81
N PRO A 46 18.53 -17.46 -5.66
CA PRO A 46 17.10 -17.24 -5.57
C PRO A 46 16.33 -18.57 -5.62
N GLN A 47 15.40 -18.76 -4.67
CA GLN A 47 14.67 -20.02 -4.50
C GLN A 47 13.18 -19.85 -4.83
N PRO A 48 12.56 -20.75 -5.59
CA PRO A 48 11.12 -20.71 -5.87
C PRO A 48 10.29 -20.69 -4.58
N ILE A 49 9.38 -19.72 -4.47
CA ILE A 49 8.48 -19.54 -3.32
C ILE A 49 7.00 -19.57 -3.70
N ARG A 50 6.65 -19.18 -4.93
CA ARG A 50 5.27 -19.15 -5.44
C ARG A 50 5.26 -19.33 -6.95
N THR A 51 4.21 -19.95 -7.48
CA THR A 51 4.02 -20.13 -8.92
C THR A 51 2.65 -19.63 -9.36
N ILE A 52 2.58 -19.15 -10.59
CA ILE A 52 1.35 -18.74 -11.28
C ILE A 52 1.38 -19.39 -12.67
N ALA A 53 0.32 -20.09 -13.05
CA ALA A 53 0.19 -20.67 -14.40
C ALA A 53 -0.73 -19.78 -15.24
N GLU A 54 -0.20 -19.16 -16.28
CA GLU A 54 -0.94 -18.23 -17.13
C GLU A 54 -0.34 -18.13 -18.53
N GLY A 55 -1.19 -17.99 -19.55
CA GLY A 55 -0.73 -17.68 -20.92
C GLY A 55 0.19 -18.74 -21.55
N GLY A 56 0.12 -20.00 -21.11
CA GLY A 56 1.00 -21.08 -21.56
C GLY A 56 2.35 -21.15 -20.83
N TYR A 57 2.59 -20.26 -19.85
CA TYR A 57 3.78 -20.24 -19.01
C TYR A 57 3.43 -20.61 -17.56
N VAL A 58 4.45 -21.10 -16.85
CA VAL A 58 4.48 -21.09 -15.39
C VAL A 58 5.45 -20.00 -14.97
N TYR A 59 4.90 -18.94 -14.39
CA TYR A 59 5.66 -17.91 -13.71
C TYR A 59 6.07 -18.41 -12.33
N VAL A 60 7.31 -18.14 -11.95
CA VAL A 60 7.90 -18.57 -10.70
C VAL A 60 8.44 -17.33 -10.00
N LEU A 61 7.87 -17.01 -8.84
CA LEU A 61 8.43 -16.01 -7.94
C LEU A 61 9.49 -16.68 -7.09
N LEU A 62 10.66 -16.05 -6.98
CA LEU A 62 11.80 -16.54 -6.23
C LEU A 62 12.16 -15.55 -5.13
N GLY A 63 12.44 -16.06 -3.93
CA GLY A 63 12.94 -15.26 -2.81
C GLY A 63 14.45 -15.40 -2.66
N THR A 64 15.13 -14.32 -2.25
CA THR A 64 16.52 -14.42 -1.76
C THR A 64 16.55 -14.22 -0.24
N ALA A 65 17.07 -15.20 0.49
CA ALA A 65 17.22 -15.15 1.95
C ALA A 65 18.66 -14.78 2.40
N GLN A 66 19.50 -14.31 1.46
CA GLN A 66 20.97 -14.26 1.64
C GLN A 66 21.48 -12.94 2.20
N LYS A 67 20.72 -11.84 2.11
CA LYS A 67 21.11 -10.57 2.71
C LYS A 67 20.41 -10.50 4.07
N GLN A 68 21.15 -10.67 5.16
CA GLN A 68 20.60 -10.52 6.51
C GLN A 68 19.81 -9.19 6.55
N TRP A 69 18.51 -9.30 6.81
CA TRP A 69 17.56 -8.17 6.88
C TRP A 69 17.08 -7.56 5.56
N ARG A 70 17.19 -8.26 4.43
CA ARG A 70 16.53 -7.87 3.17
C ARG A 70 15.99 -9.10 2.45
N THR A 71 14.74 -9.02 2.00
CA THR A 71 14.12 -10.05 1.15
C THR A 71 13.89 -9.48 -0.23
N ASP A 72 14.50 -10.10 -1.24
CA ASP A 72 14.32 -9.74 -2.65
C ASP A 72 13.35 -10.74 -3.31
N THR A 73 12.38 -10.23 -4.08
CA THR A 73 11.50 -11.07 -4.91
C THR A 73 11.87 -10.93 -6.38
N ILE A 74 12.23 -12.05 -7.01
CA ILE A 74 12.63 -12.14 -8.42
C ILE A 74 11.55 -12.91 -9.18
N LEU A 75 11.40 -12.63 -10.47
CA LEU A 75 10.47 -13.31 -11.35
C LEU A 75 11.22 -14.14 -12.40
N ALA A 76 10.81 -15.38 -12.54
CA ALA A 76 11.14 -16.22 -13.68
C ALA A 76 9.86 -16.71 -14.37
N ARG A 77 10.01 -17.25 -15.57
CA ARG A 77 8.97 -18.05 -16.22
C ARG A 77 9.59 -19.22 -16.97
N VAL A 78 8.77 -20.21 -17.25
CA VAL A 78 9.10 -21.36 -18.09
C VAL A 78 7.87 -21.76 -18.89
N PRO A 79 7.98 -22.19 -20.16
CA PRO A 79 6.84 -22.78 -20.86
C PRO A 79 6.24 -23.91 -20.03
N SER A 80 4.91 -23.97 -19.95
CA SER A 80 4.22 -24.87 -19.03
C SER A 80 4.46 -26.36 -19.32
N ASP A 81 4.79 -26.69 -20.56
CA ASP A 81 5.20 -28.02 -21.03
C ASP A 81 6.71 -28.31 -20.88
N GLU A 82 7.49 -27.32 -20.43
CA GLU A 82 8.94 -27.41 -20.24
C GLU A 82 9.37 -27.15 -18.79
N ILE A 83 8.47 -27.29 -17.81
CA ILE A 83 8.76 -26.98 -16.40
C ILE A 83 9.94 -27.77 -15.81
N GLU A 84 10.23 -28.96 -16.35
CA GLU A 84 11.37 -29.81 -15.95
C GLU A 84 12.66 -29.48 -16.72
N SER A 85 12.59 -28.67 -17.78
CA SER A 85 13.73 -28.25 -18.59
C SER A 85 14.38 -27.00 -18.00
N LEU A 86 15.40 -27.18 -17.14
CA LEU A 86 16.08 -26.05 -16.47
C LEU A 86 16.67 -25.00 -17.44
N GLY A 87 17.03 -25.41 -18.67
CA GLY A 87 17.49 -24.50 -19.72
C GLY A 87 16.40 -23.62 -20.36
N ALA A 88 15.12 -23.95 -20.16
CA ALA A 88 13.97 -23.22 -20.69
C ALA A 88 13.49 -22.09 -19.76
N TYR A 89 14.07 -21.99 -18.55
CA TYR A 89 13.72 -20.93 -17.61
C TYR A 89 14.31 -19.59 -18.06
N GLU A 90 13.46 -18.58 -18.09
CA GLU A 90 13.80 -17.20 -18.38
C GLU A 90 13.59 -16.36 -17.12
N TYR A 91 14.50 -15.44 -16.83
CA TYR A 91 14.46 -14.59 -15.64
C TYR A 91 14.20 -13.14 -16.05
N TRP A 92 13.23 -12.49 -15.42
CA TRP A 92 12.90 -11.11 -15.73
C TRP A 92 13.93 -10.17 -15.12
N GLN A 93 14.54 -9.34 -15.96
CA GLN A 93 15.34 -8.19 -15.57
C GLN A 93 14.44 -6.95 -15.65
N PRO A 94 14.01 -6.36 -14.51
CA PRO A 94 13.26 -5.12 -14.48
C PRO A 94 13.98 -3.97 -15.18
N ALA A 95 13.20 -2.98 -15.63
CA ALA A 95 13.72 -1.74 -16.18
C ALA A 95 14.58 -0.99 -15.14
N ASP A 96 15.63 -0.32 -15.59
CA ASP A 96 16.52 0.50 -14.76
C ASP A 96 16.92 1.77 -15.52
N GLY A 97 16.41 2.91 -15.06
CA GLY A 97 16.60 4.20 -15.74
C GLY A 97 16.12 4.18 -17.20
N ALA A 98 17.05 4.27 -18.14
CA ALA A 98 16.75 4.26 -19.57
C ALA A 98 16.61 2.85 -20.18
N ASP A 99 17.01 1.81 -19.45
CA ASP A 99 17.01 0.44 -19.94
C ASP A 99 15.63 -0.20 -19.75
N ALA A 100 15.05 -0.69 -20.85
CA ALA A 100 13.78 -1.40 -20.81
C ALA A 100 13.92 -2.80 -20.18
N GLY A 101 12.91 -3.20 -19.42
CA GLY A 101 12.86 -4.54 -18.85
C GLY A 101 12.82 -5.63 -19.91
N HIS A 102 13.49 -6.75 -19.67
CA HIS A 102 13.61 -7.85 -20.64
C HIS A 102 13.81 -9.21 -19.95
N TRP A 103 13.52 -10.29 -20.69
CA TRP A 103 13.76 -11.65 -20.23
C TRP A 103 15.20 -12.08 -20.53
N VAL A 104 15.89 -12.57 -19.51
CA VAL A 104 17.26 -13.12 -19.58
C VAL A 104 17.18 -14.63 -19.66
N THR A 105 17.75 -15.20 -20.71
CA THR A 105 17.74 -16.63 -21.01
C THR A 105 19.12 -17.26 -20.83
N GLY A 106 19.20 -18.60 -20.89
CA GLY A 106 20.48 -19.30 -20.94
C GLY A 106 21.27 -19.25 -19.63
N LEU A 107 20.62 -18.97 -18.50
CA LEU A 107 21.26 -18.93 -17.19
C LEU A 107 21.56 -20.32 -16.61
N TRP A 108 21.10 -21.40 -17.25
CA TRP A 108 21.47 -22.76 -16.90
C TRP A 108 22.65 -23.24 -17.75
N ASP A 109 23.71 -23.76 -17.11
CA ASP A 109 24.83 -24.42 -17.78
C ASP A 109 24.62 -25.94 -17.75
N PRO A 110 24.23 -26.58 -18.88
CA PRO A 110 23.96 -28.01 -18.92
C PRO A 110 25.21 -28.87 -18.78
N ASP A 111 26.39 -28.36 -19.13
CA ASP A 111 27.64 -29.09 -19.01
C ASP A 111 28.09 -29.19 -17.54
N ARG A 112 27.76 -28.15 -16.75
CA ARG A 112 28.04 -28.11 -15.30
C ARG A 112 26.90 -28.63 -14.44
N GLY A 113 25.69 -28.74 -14.98
CA GLY A 113 24.48 -29.04 -14.20
C GLY A 113 24.21 -27.98 -13.13
N ALA A 114 24.43 -26.69 -13.46
CA ALA A 114 24.33 -25.61 -12.49
C ALA A 114 23.91 -24.28 -13.13
N TRP A 115 23.31 -23.40 -12.32
CA TRP A 115 23.05 -22.02 -12.74
C TRP A 115 24.35 -21.22 -12.87
N GLN A 116 24.38 -20.37 -13.89
CA GLN A 116 25.46 -19.41 -14.11
C GLN A 116 25.46 -18.33 -13.01
N PRO A 117 26.64 -17.79 -12.63
CA PRO A 117 26.74 -16.72 -11.63
C PRO A 117 25.90 -15.47 -11.96
N ALA A 118 25.62 -15.23 -13.24
CA ALA A 118 24.79 -14.13 -13.72
C ALA A 118 23.36 -14.15 -13.14
N LEU A 119 22.85 -15.31 -12.71
CA LEU A 119 21.54 -15.40 -12.03
C LEU A 119 21.48 -14.52 -10.77
N ASN A 120 22.58 -14.38 -10.04
CA ASN A 120 22.64 -13.51 -8.85
C ASN A 120 22.69 -12.01 -9.18
N GLN A 121 22.79 -11.65 -10.46
CA GLN A 121 22.79 -10.27 -10.94
C GLN A 121 21.41 -9.83 -11.43
N ILE A 122 20.42 -10.74 -11.48
CA ILE A 122 19.04 -10.39 -11.83
C ILE A 122 18.47 -9.49 -10.73
N ASN A 123 17.99 -8.31 -11.14
CA ASN A 123 17.37 -7.38 -10.19
C ASN A 123 16.01 -7.90 -9.72
N ALA A 124 15.66 -7.57 -8.48
CA ALA A 124 14.39 -7.92 -7.89
C ALA A 124 13.25 -7.07 -8.48
N LEU A 125 12.05 -7.65 -8.60
CA LEU A 125 10.82 -6.88 -8.86
C LEU A 125 10.59 -5.83 -7.77
N TRP A 126 10.84 -6.22 -6.52
CA TRP A 126 10.90 -5.32 -5.37
C TRP A 126 11.82 -5.91 -4.30
N SER A 127 12.28 -5.02 -3.43
CA SER A 127 13.17 -5.33 -2.32
C SER A 127 12.67 -4.64 -1.07
N GLN A 128 12.67 -5.34 0.05
CA GLN A 128 12.20 -4.76 1.30
C GLN A 128 13.13 -5.07 2.47
N PRO A 129 13.34 -4.10 3.38
CA PRO A 129 14.05 -4.33 4.63
C PRO A 129 13.22 -5.23 5.57
N GLY A 130 13.88 -6.13 6.28
CA GLY A 130 13.27 -7.02 7.27
C GLY A 130 13.06 -8.46 6.81
N LEU A 131 12.42 -9.24 7.69
CA LEU A 131 12.06 -10.64 7.46
C LEU A 131 10.67 -10.71 6.85
N HIS A 132 10.60 -10.94 5.55
CA HIS A 132 9.33 -11.04 4.83
C HIS A 132 9.09 -12.49 4.43
N ASN A 133 7.84 -12.94 4.57
CA ASN A 133 7.48 -14.31 4.26
C ASN A 133 6.07 -14.39 3.67
N GLY A 134 5.73 -15.56 3.13
CA GLY A 134 4.38 -15.84 2.67
C GLY A 134 3.96 -15.17 1.36
N VAL A 135 4.88 -14.58 0.58
CA VAL A 135 4.54 -13.86 -0.67
C VAL A 135 3.57 -14.64 -1.54
N GLN A 136 2.33 -14.15 -1.61
CA GLN A 136 1.29 -14.61 -2.52
C GLN A 136 1.06 -13.54 -3.57
N VAL A 137 1.11 -13.96 -4.83
CA VAL A 137 0.81 -13.07 -5.95
C VAL A 137 -0.36 -13.64 -6.75
N SER A 138 -1.32 -12.79 -7.07
CA SER A 138 -2.47 -13.10 -7.91
C SER A 138 -3.04 -11.84 -8.55
N TYR A 139 -3.72 -12.01 -9.69
CA TYR A 139 -4.44 -10.91 -10.34
C TYR A 139 -5.77 -10.66 -9.63
N ASN A 140 -6.11 -9.39 -9.44
CA ASN A 140 -7.36 -8.95 -8.83
C ASN A 140 -8.20 -8.21 -9.89
N ASP A 141 -9.30 -8.84 -10.33
CA ASP A 141 -10.15 -8.29 -11.39
C ASP A 141 -10.83 -6.97 -10.99
N TYR A 142 -11.21 -6.83 -9.72
CA TYR A 142 -11.86 -5.64 -9.18
C TYR A 142 -10.94 -4.42 -9.24
N LEU A 143 -9.67 -4.60 -8.89
CA LEU A 143 -8.67 -3.54 -8.97
C LEU A 143 -8.05 -3.41 -10.37
N GLY A 144 -8.21 -4.42 -11.23
CA GLY A 144 -7.56 -4.49 -12.53
C GLY A 144 -6.04 -4.57 -12.44
N ARG A 145 -5.51 -5.12 -11.36
CA ARG A 145 -4.07 -5.10 -11.01
C ARG A 145 -3.63 -6.42 -10.39
N TRP A 146 -2.35 -6.71 -10.52
CA TRP A 146 -1.67 -7.75 -9.76
C TRP A 146 -1.51 -7.30 -8.31
N LEU A 147 -1.76 -8.20 -7.36
CA LEU A 147 -1.55 -7.99 -5.94
C LEU A 147 -0.48 -8.94 -5.42
N ALA A 148 0.41 -8.43 -4.58
CA ALA A 148 1.35 -9.21 -3.79
C ALA A 148 1.01 -9.04 -2.31
N VAL A 149 0.53 -10.09 -1.64
CA VAL A 149 0.21 -10.12 -0.20
C VAL A 149 1.29 -10.91 0.52
N TYR A 150 1.84 -10.34 1.59
CA TYR A 150 2.95 -10.95 2.34
C TYR A 150 3.03 -10.41 3.77
N SER A 151 3.74 -11.12 4.63
CA SER A 151 4.09 -10.58 5.94
C SER A 151 5.23 -9.57 5.83
N SER A 152 5.11 -8.43 6.51
CA SER A 152 6.09 -7.35 6.51
C SER A 152 6.38 -6.82 7.92
N GLY A 153 7.26 -5.83 8.02
CA GLY A 153 7.56 -5.15 9.30
C GLY A 153 8.15 -6.09 10.34
N PHE A 154 9.07 -6.98 9.95
CA PHE A 154 9.52 -8.10 10.79
C PHE A 154 8.33 -8.95 11.27
N MET A 155 7.47 -9.36 10.34
CA MET A 155 6.28 -10.18 10.59
C MET A 155 5.37 -9.63 11.71
N SER A 156 5.30 -8.31 11.85
CA SER A 156 4.35 -7.63 12.73
C SER A 156 3.05 -7.27 12.00
N SER A 157 3.08 -7.28 10.66
CA SER A 157 1.95 -6.94 9.81
C SER A 157 1.79 -7.91 8.65
N ILE A 158 0.57 -7.96 8.11
CA ILE A 158 0.35 -8.40 6.73
C ILE A 158 0.10 -7.16 5.89
N SER A 159 0.82 -7.06 4.77
CA SER A 159 0.73 -5.94 3.84
C SER A 159 0.51 -6.43 2.42
N PHE A 160 0.19 -5.48 1.53
CA PHE A 160 0.17 -5.75 0.11
C PHE A 160 0.78 -4.62 -0.71
N ARG A 161 1.17 -4.98 -1.94
CA ARG A 161 1.52 -4.06 -3.02
C ARG A 161 0.75 -4.44 -4.28
N SER A 162 0.73 -3.52 -5.25
CA SER A 162 0.12 -3.79 -6.54
C SER A 162 0.97 -3.34 -7.72
N ALA A 163 0.77 -3.99 -8.86
CA ALA A 163 1.35 -3.61 -10.14
C ALA A 163 0.33 -3.79 -11.26
N ALA A 164 0.45 -3.00 -12.34
CA ALA A 164 -0.39 -3.17 -13.52
C ALA A 164 -0.08 -4.50 -14.24
N GLU A 165 1.20 -4.90 -14.25
CA GLU A 165 1.70 -6.11 -14.90
C GLU A 165 2.51 -6.94 -13.90
N LEU A 166 2.57 -8.26 -14.09
CA LEU A 166 3.34 -9.16 -13.22
C LEU A 166 4.84 -8.80 -13.21
N THR A 167 5.35 -8.28 -14.33
CA THR A 167 6.72 -7.77 -14.50
C THR A 167 6.99 -6.43 -13.80
N GLY A 168 5.96 -5.83 -13.18
CA GLY A 168 6.06 -4.56 -12.48
C GLY A 168 5.77 -3.33 -13.35
N PRO A 169 6.15 -2.14 -12.86
CA PRO A 169 6.85 -1.91 -11.60
C PRO A 169 5.98 -2.22 -10.36
N TRP A 170 6.63 -2.68 -9.29
CA TRP A 170 6.03 -3.04 -7.99
C TRP A 170 6.45 -2.07 -6.86
N ASP A 171 6.84 -0.86 -7.25
CA ASP A 171 7.48 0.17 -6.41
C ASP A 171 6.50 1.09 -5.69
N GLY A 172 5.20 1.05 -6.01
CA GLY A 172 4.17 1.80 -5.30
C GLY A 172 4.14 1.52 -3.78
N PRO A 173 3.46 2.39 -3.01
CA PRO A 173 3.44 2.32 -1.55
C PRO A 173 2.93 0.95 -1.07
N GLU A 174 3.54 0.46 0.02
CA GLU A 174 3.07 -0.74 0.69
C GLU A 174 1.89 -0.38 1.59
N ALA A 175 0.73 -0.99 1.33
CA ALA A 175 -0.44 -0.80 2.16
C ALA A 175 -0.55 -1.92 3.20
N ARG A 176 -0.67 -1.55 4.48
CA ARG A 176 -0.86 -2.49 5.58
C ARG A 176 -2.31 -2.98 5.66
N LEU A 177 -2.51 -4.29 5.58
CA LEU A 177 -3.83 -4.93 5.68
C LEU A 177 -4.18 -5.31 7.12
N ILE A 178 -3.19 -5.83 7.85
CA ILE A 178 -3.39 -6.37 9.20
C ILE A 178 -2.24 -5.90 10.08
N ASP A 179 -2.57 -5.23 11.18
CA ASP A 179 -1.63 -5.00 12.28
C ASP A 179 -1.82 -6.10 13.33
N CYS A 180 -0.86 -7.01 13.39
CA CYS A 180 -0.97 -8.19 14.22
C CYS A 180 -0.63 -7.89 15.68
N GLN A 181 0.04 -6.76 15.95
CA GLN A 181 0.32 -6.29 17.30
C GLN A 181 -0.95 -5.76 17.98
N THR A 182 -1.86 -5.17 17.21
CA THR A 182 -3.16 -4.69 17.71
C THR A 182 -4.07 -5.84 18.16
N TYR A 183 -4.10 -6.96 17.43
CA TYR A 183 -4.96 -8.10 17.77
C TYR A 183 -4.44 -8.98 18.89
N HIS A 184 -3.12 -9.07 19.04
CA HIS A 184 -2.49 -9.92 20.05
C HIS A 184 -1.63 -9.05 20.96
N PRO A 185 -2.25 -8.20 21.80
CA PRO A 185 -1.50 -7.31 22.66
C PRO A 185 -0.64 -8.12 23.68
N PRO A 186 0.56 -7.61 24.03
CA PRO A 186 1.63 -8.33 24.74
C PRO A 186 1.22 -9.06 26.04
N PRO A 187 2.01 -10.07 26.50
CA PRO A 187 3.44 -9.90 26.75
C PRO A 187 4.27 -10.96 26.05
N ASN A 188 4.59 -10.75 24.76
CA ASN A 188 5.88 -11.13 24.17
C ASN A 188 6.01 -10.48 22.79
N GLN A 189 7.22 -10.03 22.50
CA GLN A 189 7.58 -9.18 21.38
C GLN A 189 8.11 -10.02 20.21
N GLY A 190 7.56 -9.76 19.02
CA GLY A 190 8.21 -10.02 17.74
C GLY A 190 7.72 -11.29 17.04
N LEU A 191 7.29 -11.13 15.78
CA LEU A 191 6.91 -12.20 14.85
C LEU A 191 5.50 -12.81 15.05
N LEU A 192 4.46 -11.98 15.08
CA LEU A 192 3.05 -12.43 15.28
C LEU A 192 2.34 -12.86 13.99
N CYS A 193 2.85 -12.50 12.83
CA CYS A 193 2.22 -12.76 11.55
C CYS A 193 3.14 -13.55 10.63
N TYR A 194 3.28 -14.85 10.92
CA TYR A 194 4.02 -15.78 10.08
C TYR A 194 3.16 -16.19 8.89
N THR A 195 3.75 -16.21 7.69
CA THR A 195 3.15 -16.67 6.44
C THR A 195 1.81 -16.03 6.08
N GLY A 196 1.77 -14.71 5.98
CA GLY A 196 0.64 -14.00 5.41
C GLY A 196 0.35 -14.44 3.99
N ALA A 197 -0.84 -15.00 3.76
CA ALA A 197 -1.18 -15.56 2.46
C ALA A 197 -2.61 -15.21 2.05
N GLN A 198 -2.76 -14.64 0.85
CA GLN A 198 -4.05 -14.55 0.19
C GLN A 198 -4.55 -15.94 -0.21
N GLN A 199 -5.82 -16.21 0.10
CA GLN A 199 -6.52 -17.45 -0.19
C GLN A 199 -7.44 -17.24 -1.40
N ASP A 200 -6.85 -17.30 -2.60
CA ASP A 200 -7.52 -16.99 -3.87
C ASP A 200 -8.83 -17.79 -4.08
N VAL A 201 -8.90 -19.01 -3.54
CA VAL A 201 -10.09 -19.89 -3.63
C VAL A 201 -11.32 -19.38 -2.89
N TYR A 202 -11.14 -18.45 -1.95
CA TYR A 202 -12.25 -17.85 -1.19
C TYR A 202 -12.62 -16.46 -1.67
N THR A 203 -11.83 -15.87 -2.58
CA THR A 203 -12.07 -14.55 -3.13
C THR A 203 -13.46 -14.44 -3.76
N LYS A 204 -14.14 -13.32 -3.50
CA LYS A 204 -15.49 -13.04 -4.02
C LYS A 204 -15.51 -11.74 -4.82
N ASP A 205 -16.56 -11.61 -5.65
CA ASP A 205 -16.87 -10.37 -6.37
C ASP A 205 -15.68 -9.84 -7.18
N GLY A 206 -15.02 -10.75 -7.91
CA GLY A 206 -13.86 -10.42 -8.75
C GLY A 206 -12.61 -9.95 -8.00
N GLY A 207 -12.50 -10.19 -6.69
CA GLY A 207 -11.37 -9.67 -5.90
C GLY A 207 -11.72 -8.49 -5.03
N ARG A 208 -12.97 -8.01 -5.07
CA ARG A 208 -13.41 -6.96 -4.14
C ARG A 208 -13.36 -7.40 -2.68
N THR A 209 -13.65 -8.68 -2.44
CA THR A 209 -13.48 -9.32 -1.13
C THR A 209 -12.42 -10.40 -1.26
N ILE A 210 -11.29 -10.22 -0.58
CA ILE A 210 -10.22 -11.22 -0.49
C ILE A 210 -10.20 -11.83 0.91
N TYR A 211 -9.61 -13.02 1.01
CA TYR A 211 -9.36 -13.66 2.29
C TYR A 211 -7.87 -13.82 2.50
N VAL A 212 -7.39 -13.43 3.67
CA VAL A 212 -5.98 -13.49 4.02
C VAL A 212 -5.83 -14.29 5.29
N SER A 213 -4.97 -15.30 5.24
CA SER A 213 -4.63 -16.10 6.41
C SER A 213 -3.22 -15.80 6.89
N TYR A 214 -2.98 -15.95 8.17
CA TYR A 214 -1.62 -16.02 8.72
C TYR A 214 -1.58 -17.00 9.90
N SER A 215 -0.39 -17.49 10.21
CA SER A 215 -0.11 -18.25 11.42
C SER A 215 0.51 -17.34 12.46
N ASN A 216 -0.02 -17.39 13.68
CA ASN A 216 0.58 -16.66 14.79
C ASN A 216 1.85 -17.38 15.26
N GLY A 217 2.99 -16.68 15.25
CA GLY A 217 4.29 -17.29 15.52
C GLY A 217 4.47 -17.82 16.95
N GLU A 218 3.66 -17.34 17.90
CA GLU A 218 3.73 -17.77 19.30
C GLU A 218 2.75 -18.91 19.59
N SER A 219 1.49 -18.74 19.21
CA SER A 219 0.41 -19.68 19.52
C SER A 219 0.23 -20.77 18.47
N TYR A 220 0.84 -20.64 17.29
CA TYR A 220 0.66 -21.51 16.12
C TYR A 220 -0.79 -21.64 15.64
N LYS A 221 -1.68 -20.74 16.08
CA LYS A 221 -3.04 -20.66 15.57
C LYS A 221 -3.06 -20.01 14.20
N VAL A 222 -3.90 -20.53 13.31
CA VAL A 222 -4.16 -19.94 12.00
C VAL A 222 -5.38 -19.04 12.12
N TYR A 223 -5.22 -17.80 11.65
CA TYR A 223 -6.28 -16.80 11.57
C TYR A 223 -6.66 -16.62 10.10
N LEU A 224 -7.95 -16.42 9.84
CA LEU A 224 -8.48 -16.10 8.53
C LEU A 224 -9.24 -14.78 8.63
N HIS A 225 -8.81 -13.79 7.86
CA HIS A 225 -9.41 -12.47 7.79
C HIS A 225 -10.13 -12.31 6.46
N GLU A 226 -11.36 -11.81 6.53
CA GLU A 226 -12.06 -11.30 5.36
C GLU A 226 -11.69 -9.82 5.20
N ILE A 227 -11.19 -9.45 4.02
CA ILE A 227 -10.79 -8.09 3.69
C ILE A 227 -11.65 -7.63 2.52
N ARG A 228 -12.29 -6.49 2.68
CA ARG A 228 -13.15 -5.88 1.67
C ARG A 228 -12.59 -4.54 1.29
N PHE A 229 -12.31 -4.34 0.01
CA PHE A 229 -11.86 -3.05 -0.47
C PHE A 229 -13.01 -2.05 -0.40
N ALA A 230 -12.76 -0.92 0.29
CA ALA A 230 -13.69 0.19 0.35
C ALA A 230 -13.75 0.91 -1.01
N SER A 231 -14.82 1.67 -1.21
CA SER A 231 -14.97 2.55 -2.36
C SER A 231 -14.71 3.99 -1.91
N PRO A 232 -13.99 4.80 -2.71
CA PRO A 232 -13.92 6.23 -2.45
C PRO A 232 -15.32 6.83 -2.62
N ILE A 233 -15.74 7.58 -1.61
CA ILE A 233 -16.97 8.36 -1.64
C ILE A 233 -16.59 9.75 -2.14
N ILE A 234 -17.01 10.06 -3.36
CA ILE A 234 -16.64 11.27 -4.07
C ILE A 234 -17.56 12.41 -3.64
N GLU A 235 -16.99 13.57 -3.31
CA GLU A 235 -17.75 14.80 -3.14
C GLU A 235 -18.09 15.39 -4.52
N TRP A 236 -19.36 15.72 -4.73
CA TRP A 236 -19.88 16.37 -5.91
C TRP A 236 -20.48 17.72 -5.52
N THR A 237 -20.14 18.80 -6.21
CA THR A 237 -20.62 20.15 -5.89
C THR A 237 -21.37 20.79 -7.04
N ASP A 238 -22.54 21.38 -6.79
CA ASP A 238 -23.26 22.13 -7.82
C ASP A 238 -22.91 23.63 -7.79
N ARG A 239 -23.50 24.40 -8.72
CA ARG A 239 -23.27 25.86 -8.82
C ARG A 239 -23.76 26.66 -7.62
N ALA A 240 -24.63 26.07 -6.79
CA ALA A 240 -25.14 26.69 -5.56
C ALA A 240 -24.30 26.30 -4.34
N GLY A 241 -23.25 25.49 -4.52
CA GLY A 241 -22.38 25.00 -3.44
C GLY A 241 -23.01 23.86 -2.63
N ARG A 242 -24.05 23.20 -3.14
CA ARG A 242 -24.60 21.98 -2.50
C ARG A 242 -23.67 20.81 -2.78
N ALA A 243 -23.35 20.05 -1.74
CA ALA A 243 -22.53 18.85 -1.83
C ALA A 243 -23.38 17.57 -1.85
N LEU A 244 -22.97 16.60 -2.66
CA LEU A 244 -23.43 15.21 -2.63
C LEU A 244 -22.22 14.29 -2.46
N TYR A 245 -22.43 13.20 -1.75
CA TYR A 245 -21.42 12.18 -1.48
C TYR A 245 -21.92 10.87 -2.09
N VAL A 246 -21.16 10.34 -3.05
CA VAL A 246 -21.57 9.19 -3.88
C VAL A 246 -20.36 8.28 -4.11
N PRO A 247 -20.49 6.95 -3.99
CA PRO A 247 -19.41 6.02 -4.36
C PRO A 247 -18.94 6.23 -5.80
N SER A 248 -17.63 6.12 -6.04
CA SER A 248 -17.01 6.39 -7.36
C SER A 248 -17.55 5.54 -8.53
N GLY A 249 -18.12 4.37 -8.25
CA GLY A 249 -18.73 3.50 -9.26
C GLY A 249 -20.22 3.74 -9.53
N ALA A 250 -20.85 4.70 -8.85
CA ALA A 250 -22.27 4.99 -9.02
C ALA A 250 -22.54 6.02 -10.14
N ASP A 251 -23.81 6.18 -10.52
CA ASP A 251 -24.23 7.14 -11.55
C ASP A 251 -23.80 8.57 -11.23
N THR A 252 -23.24 9.26 -12.22
CA THR A 252 -22.82 10.66 -12.10
C THR A 252 -24.02 11.58 -11.79
N PRO A 253 -23.98 12.34 -10.68
CA PRO A 253 -25.03 13.29 -10.37
C PRO A 253 -25.13 14.40 -11.42
N THR A 254 -26.28 14.52 -12.09
CA THR A 254 -26.49 15.52 -13.13
C THR A 254 -26.44 16.95 -12.56
N GLY A 255 -25.64 17.82 -13.18
CA GLY A 255 -25.53 19.23 -12.78
C GLY A 255 -24.55 19.50 -11.63
N PHE A 256 -23.85 18.47 -11.18
CA PHE A 256 -22.76 18.59 -10.20
C PHE A 256 -21.41 18.44 -10.89
N ARG A 257 -20.39 19.09 -10.33
CA ARG A 257 -18.99 18.94 -10.67
C ARG A 257 -18.35 17.96 -9.70
N GLN A 258 -17.56 17.02 -10.23
CA GLN A 258 -16.79 16.09 -9.43
C GLN A 258 -15.70 16.82 -8.62
N GLY A 259 -15.59 16.48 -7.34
CA GLY A 259 -14.47 16.80 -6.45
C GLY A 259 -13.55 15.59 -6.27
N GLY A 260 -12.84 15.53 -5.16
CA GLY A 260 -12.01 14.38 -4.79
C GLY A 260 -12.75 13.37 -3.90
N ALA A 261 -12.03 12.35 -3.44
CA ALA A 261 -12.52 11.44 -2.41
C ALA A 261 -12.69 12.22 -1.09
N ALA A 262 -13.89 12.22 -0.53
CA ALA A 262 -14.16 12.86 0.76
C ALA A 262 -13.78 11.93 1.93
N PHE A 263 -13.97 10.64 1.72
CA PHE A 263 -13.67 9.54 2.64
C PHE A 263 -13.88 8.20 1.91
N TYR A 264 -13.44 7.11 2.53
CA TYR A 264 -13.64 5.75 2.02
C TYR A 264 -14.65 4.99 2.88
N ALA A 265 -15.65 4.38 2.22
CA ALA A 265 -16.69 3.59 2.89
C ALA A 265 -17.04 2.35 2.04
N SER A 266 -17.74 1.39 2.64
CA SER A 266 -18.19 0.22 1.88
C SER A 266 -19.51 0.52 1.19
N ASP A 267 -19.59 0.27 -0.11
CA ASP A 267 -20.83 0.31 -0.90
C ASP A 267 -21.54 -1.06 -0.96
N ILE A 268 -21.08 -2.02 -0.16
CA ILE A 268 -21.72 -3.32 0.05
C ILE A 268 -21.95 -3.59 1.55
N PRO A 269 -22.94 -4.41 1.94
CA PRO A 269 -23.25 -4.64 3.35
C PRO A 269 -22.10 -5.31 4.11
N VAL A 270 -21.56 -4.67 5.15
CA VAL A 270 -20.53 -5.21 6.05
C VAL A 270 -21.14 -5.59 7.41
N ALA A 271 -20.74 -6.73 7.96
CA ALA A 271 -21.21 -7.15 9.28
C ALA A 271 -20.77 -6.13 10.35
N GLY A 272 -21.72 -5.64 11.13
CA GLY A 272 -21.49 -4.60 12.14
C GLY A 272 -21.61 -3.16 11.64
N PHE A 273 -21.71 -2.94 10.32
CA PHE A 273 -21.91 -1.60 9.76
C PHE A 273 -23.41 -1.35 9.52
N LEU A 274 -23.83 -0.09 9.61
CA LEU A 274 -25.19 0.32 9.28
C LEU A 274 -25.26 0.91 7.88
N PRO A 275 -26.40 0.75 7.18
CA PRO A 275 -26.64 1.48 5.94
C PRO A 275 -26.75 2.97 6.22
N ILE A 276 -26.03 3.78 5.46
CA ILE A 276 -26.10 5.23 5.49
C ILE A 276 -26.99 5.68 4.34
N HIS A 277 -28.11 6.29 4.72
CA HIS A 277 -29.14 6.73 3.79
C HIS A 277 -28.93 8.19 3.38
N ARG A 278 -29.34 8.52 2.16
CA ARG A 278 -29.49 9.91 1.72
C ARG A 278 -30.91 10.40 1.99
N TRP A 279 -31.02 11.31 2.94
CA TRP A 279 -32.25 11.97 3.33
C TRP A 279 -32.37 13.33 2.67
N VAL A 280 -33.52 13.62 2.06
CA VAL A 280 -33.80 14.94 1.48
C VAL A 280 -34.98 15.58 2.19
N GLU A 281 -34.77 16.79 2.69
CA GLU A 281 -35.83 17.58 3.30
C GLU A 281 -36.87 18.00 2.25
N ARG A 282 -38.15 17.78 2.55
CA ARG A 282 -39.24 17.98 1.59
C ARG A 282 -39.45 19.42 1.14
N ILE A 283 -39.08 20.39 1.96
CA ILE A 283 -39.36 21.82 1.71
C ILE A 283 -38.16 22.49 1.05
N THR A 284 -36.98 22.39 1.66
CA THR A 284 -35.79 23.10 1.19
C THR A 284 -34.97 22.29 0.18
N GLY A 285 -35.15 20.98 0.14
CA GLY A 285 -34.28 20.06 -0.61
C GLY A 285 -32.93 19.83 0.06
N ALA A 286 -32.73 20.26 1.32
CA ALA A 286 -31.50 20.01 2.07
C ALA A 286 -31.21 18.52 2.17
N VAL A 287 -29.96 18.14 1.91
CA VAL A 287 -29.51 16.75 1.90
C VAL A 287 -28.79 16.45 3.22
N ARG A 288 -29.11 15.30 3.83
CA ARG A 288 -28.43 14.76 5.00
C ARG A 288 -28.09 13.29 4.79
N TYR A 289 -26.98 12.86 5.36
CA TYR A 289 -26.52 11.48 5.38
C TYR A 289 -26.56 10.94 6.80
N GLY A 290 -27.06 9.72 6.97
CA GLY A 290 -27.09 9.04 8.26
C GLY A 290 -27.92 7.76 8.25
N ALA A 291 -27.71 6.90 9.25
CA ALA A 291 -28.45 5.64 9.39
C ALA A 291 -29.91 5.83 9.82
N ILE A 292 -30.24 6.99 10.40
CA ILE A 292 -31.58 7.31 10.92
C ILE A 292 -32.10 8.58 10.27
N ALA A 293 -33.41 8.61 10.02
CA ALA A 293 -34.09 9.79 9.49
C ALA A 293 -33.86 11.02 10.41
N PRO A 294 -33.43 12.18 9.86
CA PRO A 294 -33.25 13.40 10.64
C PRO A 294 -34.54 13.94 11.27
N GLY A 295 -35.71 13.58 10.70
CA GLY A 295 -37.03 13.96 11.19
C GLY A 295 -38.14 13.67 10.17
N ALA A 296 -39.40 13.85 10.57
CA ALA A 296 -40.57 13.54 9.74
C ALA A 296 -40.66 14.34 8.42
N GLY A 297 -39.97 15.49 8.34
CA GLY A 297 -39.91 16.33 7.15
C GLY A 297 -39.00 15.80 6.04
N TYR A 298 -38.29 14.69 6.25
CA TYR A 298 -37.34 14.13 5.31
C TYR A 298 -37.95 12.96 4.50
N ARG A 299 -37.45 12.77 3.29
CA ARG A 299 -37.71 11.60 2.44
C ARG A 299 -36.42 10.82 2.28
N ASP A 300 -36.49 9.51 2.46
CA ASP A 300 -35.41 8.58 2.16
C ASP A 300 -35.24 8.44 0.64
N LEU A 301 -34.02 8.61 0.14
CA LEU A 301 -33.65 8.35 -1.26
C LEU A 301 -32.90 7.03 -1.44
N GLY A 302 -32.72 6.25 -0.37
CA GLY A 302 -32.04 4.96 -0.40
C GLY A 302 -30.67 5.00 0.28
N ILE A 303 -30.05 3.82 0.28
CA ILE A 303 -28.73 3.57 0.86
C ILE A 303 -27.68 4.05 -0.14
N GLU A 304 -26.73 4.85 0.32
CA GLU A 304 -25.59 5.31 -0.48
C GLU A 304 -24.35 4.49 -0.20
N PHE A 305 -24.12 4.10 1.06
CA PHE A 305 -22.99 3.28 1.51
C PHE A 305 -23.28 2.69 2.90
N TYR A 306 -22.32 1.95 3.43
CA TYR A 306 -22.33 1.29 4.74
C TYR A 306 -21.13 1.77 5.55
N ALA A 307 -21.38 2.15 6.79
CA ALA A 307 -20.37 2.68 7.68
C ALA A 307 -20.65 2.33 9.15
N PRO A 308 -19.61 2.27 10.01
CA PRO A 308 -19.80 2.28 11.45
C PRO A 308 -20.41 3.62 11.89
N VAL A 309 -21.37 3.59 12.80
CA VAL A 309 -21.99 4.80 13.38
C VAL A 309 -21.57 5.03 14.84
N GLU A 310 -20.84 4.08 15.42
CA GLU A 310 -20.30 4.16 16.77
C GLU A 310 -18.82 3.82 16.74
N GLN A 311 -18.06 4.49 17.59
CA GLN A 311 -16.60 4.33 17.69
C GLN A 311 -16.19 2.89 18.00
N ALA A 312 -16.93 2.16 18.85
CA ALA A 312 -16.61 0.77 19.17
C ALA A 312 -16.65 -0.17 17.96
N ALA A 313 -17.53 0.10 16.99
CA ALA A 313 -17.58 -0.66 15.72
C ALA A 313 -16.42 -0.29 14.79
N ALA A 314 -15.91 0.94 14.91
CA ALA A 314 -14.74 1.45 14.20
C ALA A 314 -13.42 0.88 14.78
N GLU A 315 -13.28 0.79 16.09
CA GLU A 315 -12.06 0.38 16.78
C GLU A 315 -11.76 -1.14 16.73
N GLY A 316 -12.72 -1.96 16.29
CA GLY A 316 -12.54 -3.41 16.14
C GLY A 316 -11.87 -3.86 14.84
N ALA A 317 -11.58 -2.93 13.93
CA ALA A 317 -11.05 -3.20 12.60
C ALA A 317 -9.62 -2.65 12.45
N ASN A 318 -8.76 -3.36 11.70
CA ASN A 318 -7.42 -2.89 11.31
C ASN A 318 -7.40 -1.58 10.52
N ALA A 319 -8.56 -1.03 10.17
CA ALA A 319 -8.68 0.26 9.51
C ALA A 319 -9.00 1.31 10.58
N LEU A 320 -8.21 2.37 10.62
CA LEU A 320 -8.53 3.55 11.44
C LEU A 320 -9.70 4.26 10.78
N TYR A 321 -10.87 4.16 11.42
CA TYR A 321 -12.04 4.93 11.01
C TYR A 321 -12.07 6.24 11.79
N ALA A 322 -12.00 7.36 11.08
CA ALA A 322 -12.15 8.69 11.65
C ALA A 322 -13.63 9.09 11.70
N PRO A 323 -14.04 9.90 12.70
CA PRO A 323 -15.38 10.46 12.72
C PRO A 323 -15.57 11.42 11.54
N VAL A 324 -16.63 11.19 10.76
CA VAL A 324 -17.06 12.12 9.71
C VAL A 324 -18.12 13.03 10.28
N TYR A 325 -17.77 14.30 10.42
CA TYR A 325 -18.66 15.32 10.97
C TYR A 325 -19.52 15.95 9.89
N ARG A 326 -20.73 16.34 10.28
CA ARG A 326 -21.48 17.33 9.51
C ARG A 326 -20.92 18.71 9.80
N TRP A 327 -20.62 19.46 8.75
CA TRP A 327 -20.16 20.84 8.80
C TRP A 327 -21.19 21.77 8.16
N SER A 328 -21.39 22.96 8.69
CA SER A 328 -22.27 23.97 8.08
C SER A 328 -21.60 25.34 7.94
N LYS A 329 -21.83 26.00 6.81
CA LYS A 329 -21.39 27.36 6.55
C LYS A 329 -22.34 28.04 5.58
N GLU A 330 -22.91 29.19 5.96
CA GLU A 330 -23.75 30.01 5.08
C GLU A 330 -24.90 29.23 4.38
N GLY A 331 -25.52 28.27 5.10
CA GLY A 331 -26.59 27.41 4.58
C GLY A 331 -26.11 26.21 3.75
N GLN A 332 -24.81 26.05 3.53
CA GLN A 332 -24.20 24.87 2.94
C GLN A 332 -23.97 23.79 4.00
N THR A 333 -23.94 22.54 3.55
CA THR A 333 -23.64 21.37 4.40
C THR A 333 -22.55 20.55 3.73
N ARG A 334 -21.55 20.13 4.51
CA ARG A 334 -20.49 19.21 4.10
C ARG A 334 -20.33 18.07 5.10
N TYR A 335 -19.78 16.97 4.63
CA TYR A 335 -19.42 15.80 5.43
C TYR A 335 -17.93 15.53 5.22
N ALA A 336 -17.14 15.68 6.28
CA ALA A 336 -15.68 15.51 6.21
C ALA A 336 -15.13 15.02 7.55
N ALA A 337 -14.07 14.22 7.48
CA ALA A 337 -13.25 13.86 8.64
C ALA A 337 -12.30 15.01 9.03
N LEU A 338 -11.82 15.76 8.03
CA LEU A 338 -11.01 16.97 8.21
C LEU A 338 -11.72 17.99 9.13
N ASP A 339 -10.93 18.64 10.00
CA ASP A 339 -11.41 19.76 10.80
C ASP A 339 -11.56 21.02 9.93
N LEU A 340 -12.81 21.39 9.65
CA LEU A 340 -13.11 22.56 8.83
C LEU A 340 -13.30 23.85 9.65
N ALA A 341 -13.06 23.83 10.97
CA ALA A 341 -13.29 24.99 11.83
C ALA A 341 -12.41 26.18 11.44
N ASP A 342 -11.15 25.95 11.07
CA ASP A 342 -10.22 26.99 10.64
C ASP A 342 -10.65 27.66 9.32
N PHE A 343 -11.50 26.97 8.54
CA PHE A 343 -12.13 27.50 7.33
C PHE A 343 -13.49 28.18 7.59
N GLY A 344 -13.83 28.40 8.87
CA GLY A 344 -15.07 29.05 9.31
C GLY A 344 -16.32 28.19 9.16
N TRP A 345 -16.18 26.87 9.16
CA TRP A 345 -17.32 25.95 9.21
C TRP A 345 -17.69 25.61 10.66
N GLU A 346 -18.99 25.54 10.93
CA GLU A 346 -19.50 25.09 12.22
C GLU A 346 -19.58 23.56 12.25
N ARG A 347 -18.90 22.95 13.23
CA ARG A 347 -18.93 21.49 13.45
C ARG A 347 -20.20 21.06 14.16
N HIS A 348 -20.82 20.00 13.67
CA HIS A 348 -21.92 19.30 14.32
C HIS A 348 -21.49 17.91 14.79
N GLU A 349 -22.43 17.11 15.29
CA GLU A 349 -22.17 15.72 15.68
C GLU A 349 -21.58 14.88 14.53
N ALA A 350 -20.80 13.86 14.90
CA ALA A 350 -20.36 12.84 13.96
C ALA A 350 -21.58 12.11 13.38
N ALA A 351 -21.66 12.06 12.05
CA ALA A 351 -22.76 11.40 11.37
C ALA A 351 -22.55 9.89 11.24
N PHE A 352 -21.29 9.50 11.05
CA PHE A 352 -20.78 8.14 10.93
C PHE A 352 -19.26 8.19 11.01
N PHE A 353 -18.60 7.05 10.90
CA PHE A 353 -17.15 6.91 10.87
C PHE A 353 -16.75 6.31 9.52
N ALA A 354 -15.66 6.80 8.92
CA ALA A 354 -15.18 6.36 7.62
C ALA A 354 -13.66 6.27 7.61
N ALA A 355 -13.10 5.52 6.66
CA ALA A 355 -11.66 5.42 6.53
C ALA A 355 -11.12 6.65 5.81
N CYS A 356 -10.03 7.21 6.35
CA CYS A 356 -9.19 8.23 5.74
C CYS A 356 -7.76 7.78 5.99
N PRO A 357 -7.23 6.86 5.16
CA PRO A 357 -5.85 6.42 5.29
C PRO A 357 -4.89 7.57 4.97
N ASP A 358 -3.61 7.36 5.25
CA ASP A 358 -2.47 8.19 4.84
C ASP A 358 -1.61 7.23 3.99
N SER A 359 -1.85 7.26 2.68
CA SER A 359 -1.40 6.18 1.78
C SER A 359 0.07 6.27 1.39
N ASP A 360 0.67 7.46 1.44
CA ASP A 360 2.10 7.69 1.18
C ASP A 360 2.91 8.01 2.46
N SER A 361 2.23 8.12 3.61
CA SER A 361 2.83 8.26 4.94
C SER A 361 3.57 9.59 5.15
N ASP A 362 3.01 10.67 4.63
CA ASP A 362 3.57 12.02 4.69
C ASP A 362 2.99 12.88 5.84
N ALA A 363 2.07 12.30 6.62
CA ALA A 363 1.32 12.88 7.74
C ALA A 363 0.08 13.72 7.36
N LEU A 364 -0.35 13.72 6.10
CA LEU A 364 -1.70 14.07 5.69
C LEU A 364 -2.49 12.80 5.38
N THR A 365 -3.77 12.79 5.77
CA THR A 365 -4.64 11.71 5.30
C THR A 365 -5.08 11.99 3.86
N ASP A 366 -5.34 10.94 3.08
CA ASP A 366 -5.89 11.01 1.72
C ASP A 366 -7.11 11.95 1.61
N CYS A 367 -7.89 12.04 2.69
CA CYS A 367 -9.07 12.89 2.78
C CYS A 367 -8.72 14.39 2.92
N GLU A 368 -7.65 14.69 3.65
CA GLU A 368 -7.10 16.04 3.79
C GLU A 368 -6.42 16.47 2.49
N GLU A 369 -5.64 15.58 1.89
CA GLU A 369 -4.97 15.80 0.62
C GLU A 369 -5.95 16.07 -0.52
N SER A 370 -7.02 15.29 -0.60
CA SER A 370 -8.13 15.54 -1.53
C SER A 370 -8.75 16.93 -1.36
N PHE A 371 -8.76 17.48 -0.14
CA PHE A 371 -9.21 18.85 0.12
C PHE A 371 -8.15 19.88 -0.31
N LEU A 372 -6.89 19.66 0.03
CA LEU A 372 -5.73 20.52 -0.26
C LEU A 372 -5.32 20.50 -1.75
N LYS A 373 -5.74 19.48 -2.50
CA LYS A 373 -5.40 19.21 -3.92
C LYS A 373 -3.99 18.67 -4.14
N THR A 374 -3.40 18.05 -3.12
CA THR A 374 -2.21 17.20 -3.23
C THR A 374 -2.57 15.81 -3.76
N ASP A 375 -1.57 15.01 -4.16
CA ASP A 375 -1.74 13.65 -4.66
C ASP A 375 -1.54 12.63 -3.52
N PRO A 376 -2.58 11.90 -3.08
CA PRO A 376 -2.51 11.01 -1.92
C PRO A 376 -1.63 9.77 -2.07
N LEU A 377 -0.92 9.66 -3.18
CA LEU A 377 0.04 8.59 -3.45
C LEU A 377 1.47 9.13 -3.59
N VAL A 378 1.68 10.42 -3.37
CA VAL A 378 2.94 11.12 -3.59
C VAL A 378 3.20 12.06 -2.41
N ALA A 379 4.05 11.62 -1.49
CA ALA A 379 4.36 12.33 -0.25
C ALA A 379 4.95 13.75 -0.41
N ASP A 380 5.30 14.15 -1.64
CA ASP A 380 5.88 15.44 -2.05
C ASP A 380 5.30 15.74 -3.44
N THR A 381 4.12 16.37 -3.46
CA THR A 381 3.29 16.52 -4.66
C THR A 381 3.97 17.39 -5.71
N ASP A 382 4.68 18.44 -5.30
CA ASP A 382 5.30 19.39 -6.22
C ASP A 382 6.77 19.05 -6.57
N GLY A 383 7.37 18.14 -5.81
CA GLY A 383 8.68 17.55 -6.06
C GLY A 383 9.85 18.42 -5.60
N ASP A 384 9.66 19.35 -4.66
CA ASP A 384 10.73 20.20 -4.15
C ASP A 384 11.63 19.54 -3.10
N GLY A 385 11.17 18.41 -2.55
CA GLY A 385 11.84 17.60 -1.54
C GLY A 385 11.22 17.70 -0.15
N LEU A 386 10.35 18.68 0.12
CA LEU A 386 9.55 18.74 1.33
C LEU A 386 8.30 17.87 1.18
N GLN A 387 7.82 17.32 2.30
CA GLN A 387 6.60 16.51 2.27
C GLN A 387 5.38 17.42 2.43
N ASP A 388 4.27 17.06 1.79
CA ASP A 388 3.08 17.92 1.80
C ASP A 388 2.58 18.16 3.23
N GLY A 389 2.60 17.12 4.07
CA GLY A 389 2.27 17.24 5.49
C GLY A 389 3.23 18.11 6.31
N TYR A 390 4.50 18.19 5.92
CA TYR A 390 5.46 19.10 6.54
C TYR A 390 5.13 20.55 6.19
N GLU A 391 4.91 20.84 4.91
CA GLU A 391 4.54 22.18 4.44
C GLU A 391 3.23 22.66 5.02
N GLN A 392 2.21 21.80 5.03
CA GLN A 392 0.89 22.11 5.60
C GLN A 392 0.96 22.44 7.11
N SER A 393 1.96 21.90 7.82
CA SER A 393 2.19 22.22 9.24
C SER A 393 2.85 23.59 9.46
N MET A 394 3.41 24.20 8.40
CA MET A 394 4.12 25.47 8.45
C MET A 394 3.26 26.63 7.94
N PRO A 395 3.09 27.71 8.72
CA PRO A 395 2.33 28.87 8.28
C PRO A 395 2.97 29.56 7.05
N GLY A 396 2.23 29.59 5.95
CA GLY A 396 2.60 30.32 4.73
C GLY A 396 3.19 29.46 3.62
N CYS A 397 3.47 28.18 3.89
CA CYS A 397 3.83 27.22 2.86
C CYS A 397 2.56 26.64 2.19
N ASP A 398 2.71 26.14 0.96
CA ASP A 398 1.68 25.60 0.10
C ASP A 398 2.25 24.37 -0.64
N PRO A 399 1.81 23.13 -0.32
CA PRO A 399 2.38 21.87 -0.83
C PRO A 399 2.19 21.63 -2.34
N LEU A 400 1.78 22.66 -3.07
CA LEU A 400 1.60 22.69 -4.52
C LEU A 400 2.56 23.68 -5.19
N VAL A 401 3.50 24.24 -4.41
CA VAL A 401 4.38 25.34 -4.82
C VAL A 401 5.83 24.99 -4.49
N TYR A 402 6.53 24.47 -5.51
CA TYR A 402 7.95 24.05 -5.47
C TYR A 402 8.95 25.05 -4.84
N ASN A 403 8.56 26.31 -4.78
CA ASN A 403 9.29 27.37 -4.10
C ASN A 403 8.24 28.26 -3.43
N ASP A 404 7.99 27.99 -2.15
CA ASP A 404 6.91 28.57 -1.35
C ASP A 404 6.92 30.09 -1.33
N ASP A 405 8.07 30.70 -1.01
CA ASP A 405 8.19 32.16 -0.94
C ASP A 405 8.48 32.82 -2.29
N ARG A 406 8.88 32.03 -3.29
CA ARG A 406 9.22 32.42 -4.67
C ARG A 406 10.42 33.35 -4.77
N ASP A 407 11.39 33.24 -3.85
CA ASP A 407 12.60 34.08 -3.83
C ASP A 407 13.70 33.64 -4.82
N GLY A 408 13.53 32.45 -5.42
CA GLY A 408 14.46 31.84 -6.37
C GLY A 408 15.32 30.70 -5.83
N THR A 409 15.14 30.30 -4.56
CA THR A 409 15.72 29.11 -3.92
C THR A 409 14.64 28.05 -3.72
N SER A 410 14.89 26.76 -3.94
CA SER A 410 13.84 25.74 -3.64
C SER A 410 13.62 25.60 -2.13
N SER A 411 12.41 25.21 -1.71
CA SER A 411 12.04 25.13 -0.30
C SER A 411 12.94 24.17 0.49
N MET A 412 13.29 23.01 -0.10
CA MET A 412 14.27 22.08 0.48
C MET A 412 15.66 22.70 0.62
N GLU A 413 16.14 23.47 -0.37
CA GLU A 413 17.45 24.16 -0.28
C GLU A 413 17.47 25.16 0.88
N GLU A 414 16.37 25.88 1.10
CA GLU A 414 16.24 26.80 2.23
C GLU A 414 16.29 26.09 3.56
N VAL A 415 15.55 24.98 3.72
CA VAL A 415 15.61 24.15 4.93
C VAL A 415 17.02 23.62 5.18
N LEU A 416 17.74 23.17 4.14
CA LEU A 416 19.13 22.72 4.25
C LEU A 416 20.09 23.85 4.67
N LEU A 417 19.78 25.10 4.35
CA LEU A 417 20.54 26.28 4.75
C LEU A 417 20.10 26.87 6.10
N GLY A 418 19.07 26.31 6.74
CA GLY A 418 18.50 26.81 7.98
C GLY A 418 17.70 28.11 7.80
N LEU A 419 17.23 28.37 6.59
CA LEU A 419 16.29 29.44 6.23
C LEU A 419 14.84 28.97 6.44
N ASN A 420 13.89 29.88 6.27
CA ASN A 420 12.47 29.58 6.36
C ASN A 420 11.87 29.58 4.95
N PRO A 421 11.43 28.43 4.42
CA PRO A 421 10.94 28.33 3.05
C PRO A 421 9.66 29.13 2.78
N CYS A 422 8.85 29.38 3.82
CA CYS A 422 7.56 30.04 3.66
C CYS A 422 7.64 31.59 3.70
N VAL A 423 8.83 32.18 3.87
CA VAL A 423 8.97 33.61 4.14
C VAL A 423 10.05 34.23 3.28
N TRP A 424 9.63 35.16 2.41
CA TRP A 424 10.51 35.92 1.50
C TRP A 424 11.83 36.29 2.15
N GLY A 425 12.89 35.59 1.76
CA GLY A 425 14.15 35.55 2.47
C GLY A 425 15.36 36.04 1.69
N ALA A 426 16.53 35.87 2.32
CA ALA A 426 17.82 35.96 1.66
C ALA A 426 18.11 34.59 1.06
N GLY A 427 17.90 34.41 -0.24
CA GLY A 427 18.05 33.12 -0.90
C GLY A 427 19.47 32.53 -0.79
N ALA A 428 19.66 31.30 -1.29
CA ALA A 428 20.93 30.57 -1.17
C ALA A 428 22.18 31.37 -1.61
N ARG A 429 22.01 32.29 -2.57
CA ARG A 429 23.08 33.18 -3.04
C ARG A 429 23.56 34.18 -2.00
N ASP A 430 22.67 34.67 -1.14
CA ASP A 430 22.97 35.68 -0.14
C ASP A 430 23.71 35.06 1.04
N VAL A 431 23.28 33.88 1.51
CA VAL A 431 23.93 33.13 2.61
C VAL A 431 25.35 32.69 2.23
N LEU A 432 25.55 32.17 1.01
CA LEU A 432 26.87 31.75 0.54
C LEU A 432 27.84 32.93 0.35
N SER A 433 27.32 34.13 0.08
CA SER A 433 28.13 35.36 0.00
C SER A 433 28.67 35.81 1.36
N GLU A 434 27.92 35.59 2.44
CA GLU A 434 28.37 35.91 3.81
C GLU A 434 29.43 34.92 4.32
N VAL A 435 29.34 33.64 3.95
CA VAL A 435 30.34 32.61 4.29
C VAL A 435 31.66 32.86 3.55
N SER A 436 31.60 33.27 2.30
CA SER A 436 32.80 33.62 1.51
C SER A 436 33.41 34.97 1.91
N GLY A 437 32.67 35.84 2.60
CA GLY A 437 33.20 37.05 3.25
C GLY A 437 34.00 36.80 4.53
N HIS A 438 33.81 35.66 5.20
CA HIS A 438 34.45 35.36 6.49
C HIS A 438 35.84 34.71 6.39
N SER A 439 36.35 34.40 5.19
CA SER A 439 37.73 33.92 5.01
C SER A 439 38.81 35.00 5.06
N ALA A 440 38.48 36.25 5.41
CA ALA A 440 39.41 37.38 5.46
C ALA A 440 39.78 37.87 6.88
N LEU A 441 39.59 37.06 7.93
CA LEU A 441 40.11 37.37 9.27
C LEU A 441 41.00 36.22 9.78
N GLY A 442 42.28 36.31 9.45
CA GLY A 442 43.33 35.49 10.06
C GLY A 442 43.40 35.76 11.56
N GLY A 443 43.09 34.74 12.37
CA GLY A 443 43.16 34.82 13.82
C GLY A 443 43.27 33.43 14.46
N ARG A 444 44.52 33.00 14.69
CA ARG A 444 44.98 31.82 15.44
C ARG A 444 43.94 31.09 16.29
N LEU A 445 43.63 29.85 15.90
CA LEU A 445 43.11 28.80 16.80
C LEU A 445 44.21 28.38 17.80
N ARG A 446 43.94 28.55 19.10
CA ARG A 446 44.53 27.75 20.19
C ARG A 446 43.46 26.78 20.65
N GLY A 447 43.78 25.49 20.65
CA GLY A 447 42.83 24.41 20.88
C GLY A 447 42.43 24.18 22.34
N VAL A 448 41.42 23.33 22.49
CA VAL A 448 41.37 22.12 23.33
C VAL A 448 40.56 21.09 22.57
#